data_AF-A0A2V6E2Z2-F1
#
_entry.id   AF-A0A2V6E2Z2-F1
#
_cell.length_a   1.000
_cell.length_b   1.000
_cell.length_c   1.000
_cell.angle_alpha   90.00
_cell.angle_beta   90.00
_cell.angle_gamma   90.00
#
_symmetry.space_group_name_H-M   'P 1'
#
loop_
_entity.id
_entity.type
_entity.pdbx_description
1 polymer ?
#
loop_
_entity_poly.entity_id
_entity_poly.type
_entity_poly.pdbx_seq_one_letter_code
_entity_poly.pdbx_strand_id
1 'polypeptide(L)' 'HTPQEAVAHVRAKYEHFKGQIKTPEDFIRLAATKILLTGQPYLVRTRNGEEISLNIWLSNALREHREKEVK' A
#
# COMPACT_ATOMS: atom_id res chain seq x y z
N HIS A 1 8.69 -10.44 -10.30
CA HIS A 1 8.07 -10.19 -8.99
C HIS A 1 6.82 -11.03 -8.84
N THR A 2 6.84 -11.99 -7.93
CA THR A 2 5.65 -12.73 -7.49
C THR A 2 4.84 -11.88 -6.49
N PRO A 3 3.53 -12.15 -6.30
CA PRO A 3 2.74 -11.49 -5.25
C PRO A 3 3.38 -11.60 -3.86
N GLN A 4 4.05 -12.72 -3.57
CA GLN A 4 4.75 -12.98 -2.31
C GLN A 4 5.95 -12.04 -2.13
N GLU A 5 6.72 -11.81 -3.18
CA GLU A 5 7.85 -10.85 -3.16
C GLU A 5 7.35 -9.43 -2.92
N ALA A 6 6.23 -9.04 -3.54
CA ALA A 6 5.63 -7.73 -3.31
C ALA A 6 5.23 -7.52 -1.84
N VAL A 7 4.60 -8.52 -1.21
CA VAL A 7 4.25 -8.46 0.22
C VAL A 7 5.50 -8.37 1.09
N ALA A 8 6.52 -9.16 0.82
CA ALA A 8 7.78 -9.11 1.57
C ALA A 8 8.43 -7.72 1.49
N HIS A 9 8.43 -7.10 0.32
CA HIS A 9 8.98 -5.76 0.13
C HIS A 9 8.19 -4.68 0.90
N VAL A 10 6.86 -4.75 0.86
CA VAL A 10 5.99 -3.81 1.59
C VAL A 10 6.21 -3.97 3.10
N ARG A 11 6.33 -5.21 3.61
CA ARG A 11 6.65 -5.46 5.02
C ARG A 11 8.03 -4.93 5.42
N ALA A 12 9.05 -5.17 4.60
CA ALA A 12 10.39 -4.65 4.87
C ALA A 12 10.40 -3.12 4.96
N LYS A 13 9.68 -2.43 4.06
CA LYS A 13 9.50 -0.98 4.13
C LYS A 13 8.74 -0.55 5.38
N TYR A 14 7.69 -1.27 5.76
CA TYR A 14 6.96 -0.99 7.01
C TYR A 14 7.87 -1.03 8.22
N GLU A 15 8.64 -2.10 8.40
CA GLU A 15 9.57 -2.22 9.53
C GLU A 15 10.63 -1.11 9.53
N HIS A 16 11.15 -0.75 8.36
CA HIS A 16 12.12 0.34 8.22
C HIS A 16 11.54 1.72 8.61
N PHE A 17 10.30 2.01 8.19
CA PHE A 17 9.67 3.30 8.42
C PHE A 17 8.78 3.36 9.66
N LYS A 18 8.66 2.28 10.43
CA LYS A 18 7.72 2.16 11.55
C LYS A 18 7.79 3.32 12.55
N GLY A 19 8.99 3.80 12.88
CA GLY A 19 9.18 4.94 13.77
C GLY A 19 8.76 6.30 13.18
N GLN A 20 8.61 6.39 11.85
CA GLN A 20 8.19 7.59 11.11
C GLN A 20 6.71 7.58 10.74
N ILE A 21 6.04 6.41 10.84
CA ILE A 21 4.63 6.25 10.51
C ILE A 21 3.78 6.70 11.71
N LYS A 22 3.15 7.87 11.59
CA LYS A 22 2.23 8.40 12.60
C LYS A 22 0.77 8.25 12.21
N THR A 23 0.51 8.14 10.91
CA THR A 23 -0.83 8.05 10.32
C THR A 23 -0.90 6.92 9.30
N PRO A 24 -2.11 6.40 8.99
CA PRO A 24 -2.30 5.50 7.85
C PRO A 24 -1.78 6.09 6.52
N GLU A 25 -1.89 7.40 6.34
CA GLU A 25 -1.34 8.13 5.20
C GLU A 25 0.19 8.07 5.15
N ASP A 26 0.87 8.15 6.30
CA ASP A 26 2.33 7.95 6.36
C ASP A 26 2.70 6.53 5.94
N PHE A 27 1.91 5.52 6.32
CA PHE A 27 2.13 4.16 5.85
C PHE A 27 1.98 4.07 4.32
N ILE A 28 0.93 4.65 3.75
CA ILE A 28 0.72 4.66 2.29
C ILE A 28 1.86 5.39 1.57
N ARG A 29 2.32 6.51 2.14
CA ARG A 29 3.40 7.35 1.59
C ARG A 29 4.80 6.75 1.75
N LEU A 30 5.05 5.94 2.76
CA LEU A 30 6.39 5.40 3.05
C LEU A 30 6.54 3.94 2.63
N ALA A 31 5.53 3.12 2.88
CA ALA A 31 5.58 1.67 2.66
C ALA A 31 4.89 1.22 1.36
N ALA A 32 3.81 1.85 0.94
CA ALA A 32 3.06 1.48 -0.27
C ALA A 32 3.53 2.20 -1.55
N THR A 33 4.79 2.64 -1.57
CA THR A 33 5.38 3.39 -2.69
C THR A 33 6.05 2.51 -3.73
N LYS A 34 6.57 3.13 -4.79
CA LYS A 34 7.32 2.49 -5.86
C LYS A 34 8.47 1.61 -5.34
N ILE A 35 8.78 0.56 -6.10
CA ILE A 35 10.01 -0.21 -5.95
C ILE A 35 11.18 0.77 -6.12
N LEU A 36 12.02 0.91 -5.09
CA LEU A 36 13.14 1.87 -5.06
C LEU A 36 14.11 1.68 -6.23
N LEU A 37 14.25 0.45 -6.72
CA LEU A 37 15.17 0.05 -7.78
C LEU A 37 14.63 0.30 -9.20
N THR A 38 13.32 0.14 -9.43
CA THR A 38 12.73 0.19 -10.80
C THR A 38 11.74 1.32 -11.00
N GLY A 39 11.33 2.01 -9.94
CA GLY A 39 10.33 3.09 -10.00
C GLY A 39 8.90 2.61 -10.29
N GLN A 40 8.67 1.29 -10.43
CA GLN A 40 7.34 0.74 -10.70
C GLN A 40 6.51 0.66 -9.42
N PRO A 41 5.20 0.98 -9.48
CA PRO A 41 4.30 0.83 -8.33
C PRO A 41 4.05 -0.65 -8.03
N TYR A 42 3.82 -0.99 -6.76
CA TYR A 42 3.22 -2.27 -6.41
C TYR A 42 1.78 -2.31 -6.94
N LEU A 43 1.38 -3.45 -7.50
CA LEU A 43 0.04 -3.65 -8.06
C LEU A 43 -0.76 -4.63 -7.20
N VAL A 44 -2.03 -4.34 -7.04
CA VAL A 44 -3.05 -5.22 -6.46
C VAL A 44 -3.92 -5.70 -7.61
N ARG A 45 -4.07 -7.02 -7.75
CA ARG A 45 -5.04 -7.60 -8.67
C ARG A 45 -6.36 -7.80 -7.95
N THR A 46 -7.40 -7.15 -8.46
CA THR A 46 -8.77 -7.24 -7.94
C THR A 46 -9.46 -8.51 -8.45
N ARG A 47 -10.63 -8.83 -7.85
CA ARG A 47 -11.39 -10.06 -8.19
C ARG A 47 -11.90 -10.08 -9.63
N ASN A 48 -12.11 -8.92 -10.24
CA ASN A 48 -12.47 -8.76 -11.66
C ASN A 48 -11.25 -8.78 -12.60
N GLY A 49 -10.04 -9.02 -12.08
CA GLY A 49 -8.82 -9.13 -12.88
C GLY A 49 -8.14 -7.80 -13.21
N GLU A 50 -8.68 -6.68 -12.74
CA GLU A 50 -8.04 -5.37 -12.91
C GLU A 50 -6.81 -5.25 -12.01
N GLU A 51 -5.83 -4.47 -12.46
CA GLU A 51 -4.65 -4.14 -11.69
C GLU A 51 -4.68 -2.67 -11.31
N ILE A 52 -4.61 -2.41 -10.01
CA ILE A 52 -4.59 -1.07 -9.43
C ILE A 52 -3.33 -0.91 -8.60
N SER A 53 -2.75 0.29 -8.59
CA SER A 53 -1.58 0.54 -7.75
C SER A 53 -1.94 0.48 -6.27
N LEU A 54 -1.07 -0.14 -5.47
CA LEU A 54 -1.26 -0.39 -4.05
C LEU A 54 -1.55 0.88 -3.25
N ASN A 55 -0.91 2.00 -3.60
CA ASN A 55 -1.14 3.28 -2.96
C ASN A 55 -2.57 3.81 -3.19
N ILE A 56 -3.11 3.66 -4.40
CA ILE A 56 -4.47 4.10 -4.74
C ILE A 56 -5.46 3.16 -4.04
N TRP A 57 -5.22 1.86 -4.11
CA TRP A 57 -6.07 0.86 -3.46
C TRP A 57 -6.17 1.08 -1.95
N LEU A 58 -5.04 1.28 -1.25
CA LEU A 58 -5.03 1.57 0.18
C LEU A 58 -5.67 2.91 0.53
N SER A 59 -5.48 3.94 -0.29
CA SER A 59 -6.12 5.24 -0.10
C SER A 59 -7.65 5.15 -0.17
N ASN A 60 -8.15 4.39 -1.16
CA ASN A 60 -9.60 4.14 -1.29
C ASN A 60 -10.14 3.34 -0.11
N ALA A 61 -9.44 2.25 0.28
CA ALA A 61 -9.84 1.43 1.43
C ALA A 61 -9.86 2.24 2.74
N LEU A 62 -8.90 3.14 2.95
CA LEU A 62 -8.86 4.02 4.11
C LEU A 62 -10.03 5.01 4.13
N ARG A 63 -10.38 5.59 2.98
CA ARG A 63 -11.55 6.47 2.85
C ARG A 63 -12.83 5.72 3.19
N GLU A 64 -13.04 4.55 2.57
CA GLU A 64 -14.22 3.71 2.82
C GLU A 64 -14.33 3.27 4.28
N HIS A 65 -13.20 2.94 4.93
CA HIS A 65 -13.16 2.62 6.34
C HIS A 65 -13.67 3.81 7.18
N ARG A 66 -13.16 5.02 6.93
CA ARG A 66 -13.57 6.23 7.66
C ARG A 66 -15.04 6.58 7.44
N GLU A 67 -15.55 6.42 6.22
CA GLU A 67 -16.97 6.65 5.92
C GLU A 67 -17.89 5.67 6.66
N LYS A 68 -17.44 4.42 6.89
CA LYS A 68 -18.18 3.43 7.67
C LYS A 68 -18.15 3.71 9.17
N GLU A 69 -17.05 4.23 9.70
CA GLU A 69 -16.92 4.59 11.12
C GLU A 69 -17.75 5.82 11.53
N VAL A 70 -18.16 6.65 10.56
CA VAL A 70 -19.00 7.85 10.78
C VAL A 70 -20.50 7.54 10.73
N LYS A 71 -20.87 6.31 10.33
CA LYS A 71 -22.26 5.82 10.28
C LYS A 71 -22.66 5.09 11.55
#